data_AF-A0A2E6W4B5-F1
#
_entry.id   AF-A0A2E6W4B5-F1
#
_cell.length_a   1.000
_cell.length_b   1.000
_cell.length_c   1.000
_cell.angle_alpha   90.00
_cell.angle_beta   90.00
_cell.angle_gamma   90.00
#
_symmetry.space_group_name_H-M   'P 1'
#
loop_
_entity.id
_entity.type
_entity.pdbx_description
1 polymer ?
#
loop_
_entity_poly.entity_id
_entity_poly.type
_entity_poly.pdbx_seq_one_letter_code
_entity_poly.pdbx_strand_id
1 'polypeptide(L)'
;MGCMFPMEIPPLPDGFMDVIATNPEAFGECMGAGQEAFANAMNEGGDVGAAFEAMGDVMGPMMGDMGCPPEMFEAAGDAFGACVGPAMHMGDADMSGGDMGAIMQDACTMMCPDGMEVPAPVMDAMMDMGQGMHDCGCMPHDAAAEMMAPPGDPAYPMPVDGAGEAVVVPGDPGSCPAEACQPPPVDGACAAAGDHMMPPDGGYDHAAMTPDMQMPDPGAAMGPEIDPAANMDPGAPGPEAGGFDPNLAPDSQDGPMDPGAPGPEAGGFAPN
;
A
#
# COMPACT_ATOMS: atom_id res chain seq x y z
N MET A 1 18.89 -13.57 9.49
CA MET A 1 19.00 -12.45 10.47
C MET A 1 17.60 -11.88 10.63
N GLY A 2 17.15 -11.47 11.81
CA GLY A 2 15.80 -10.94 12.00
C GLY A 2 15.62 -9.51 11.51
N CYS A 3 14.39 -9.11 11.21
CA CYS A 3 14.08 -7.72 10.87
C CYS A 3 13.89 -6.86 12.14
N MET A 4 13.80 -5.55 11.94
CA MET A 4 13.45 -4.56 12.96
C MET A 4 12.50 -3.54 12.32
N PHE A 5 11.56 -2.99 13.07
CA PHE A 5 10.66 -1.92 12.61
C PHE A 5 11.15 -0.56 13.07
N PRO A 6 10.74 0.55 12.43
CA PRO A 6 11.07 1.88 12.94
C PRO A 6 10.38 2.10 14.30
N MET A 7 11.04 2.82 15.22
CA MET A 7 10.45 3.18 16.53
C MET A 7 9.24 4.09 16.37
N GLU A 8 9.39 5.13 15.55
CA GLU A 8 8.32 6.05 15.20
C GLU A 8 7.61 5.51 13.97
N ILE A 9 6.34 5.13 14.14
CA ILE A 9 5.50 4.62 13.07
C ILE A 9 4.46 5.68 12.76
N PRO A 10 4.41 6.20 11.52
CA PRO A 10 3.40 7.17 11.16
C PRO A 10 2.00 6.57 11.28
N PRO A 11 1.03 7.28 11.89
CA PRO A 11 -0.32 6.78 11.99
C PRO A 11 -0.99 6.75 10.62
N LEU A 12 -1.92 5.81 10.43
CA LEU A 12 -2.84 5.86 9.29
C LEU A 12 -3.68 7.15 9.34
N PRO A 13 -4.06 7.71 8.19
CA PRO A 13 -4.90 8.90 8.15
C PRO A 13 -6.28 8.61 8.77
N ASP A 14 -6.81 9.62 9.48
CA ASP A 14 -8.11 9.53 10.14
C ASP A 14 -9.21 9.09 9.17
N GLY A 15 -10.01 8.10 9.59
CA GLY A 15 -11.11 7.58 8.79
C GLY A 15 -10.72 6.53 7.73
N PHE A 16 -9.43 6.30 7.46
CA PHE A 16 -9.01 5.27 6.50
C PHE A 16 -9.47 3.87 6.92
N MET A 17 -9.29 3.53 8.20
CA MET A 17 -9.77 2.25 8.73
C MET A 17 -11.30 2.13 8.71
N ASP A 18 -12.04 3.24 8.78
CA ASP A 18 -13.50 3.22 8.66
C ASP A 18 -13.93 2.91 7.21
N VAL A 19 -13.18 3.40 6.22
CA VAL A 19 -13.40 3.04 4.80
C VAL A 19 -13.21 1.54 4.60
N ILE A 20 -12.11 0.98 5.11
CA ILE A 20 -11.82 -0.46 5.03
C ILE A 20 -12.89 -1.26 5.77
N ALA A 21 -13.24 -0.87 6.99
CA ALA A 21 -14.23 -1.58 7.81
C ALA A 21 -15.63 -1.58 7.20
N THR A 22 -15.96 -0.56 6.39
CA THR A 22 -17.23 -0.48 5.67
C THR A 22 -17.35 -1.56 4.59
N ASN A 23 -16.26 -1.90 3.90
CA ASN A 23 -16.24 -2.94 2.89
C ASN A 23 -14.86 -3.62 2.74
N PRO A 24 -14.51 -4.54 3.65
CA PRO A 24 -13.19 -5.19 3.66
C PRO A 24 -13.00 -6.14 2.47
N GLU A 25 -14.08 -6.68 1.90
CA GLU A 25 -14.01 -7.51 0.69
C GLU A 25 -13.61 -6.67 -0.53
N ALA A 26 -14.22 -5.48 -0.71
CA ALA A 26 -13.83 -4.57 -1.79
C ALA A 26 -12.39 -4.05 -1.62
N PHE A 27 -11.94 -3.84 -0.37
CA PHE A 27 -10.52 -3.53 -0.13
C PHE A 27 -9.62 -4.68 -0.57
N GLY A 28 -9.96 -5.93 -0.24
CA GLY A 28 -9.22 -7.11 -0.69
C GLY A 28 -9.19 -7.24 -2.22
N GLU A 29 -10.31 -6.97 -2.90
CA GLU A 29 -10.38 -6.92 -4.37
C GLU A 29 -9.50 -5.81 -4.94
N CYS A 30 -9.48 -4.63 -4.31
CA CYS A 30 -8.60 -3.51 -4.68
C CYS A 30 -7.12 -3.90 -4.56
N MET A 31 -6.71 -4.51 -3.44
CA MET A 31 -5.35 -5.02 -3.24
C MET A 31 -4.98 -6.07 -4.29
N GLY A 32 -5.89 -7.00 -4.61
CA GLY A 32 -5.67 -8.02 -5.64
C GLY A 32 -5.48 -7.42 -7.04
N ALA A 33 -6.28 -6.41 -7.40
CA ALA A 33 -6.14 -5.70 -8.67
C ALA A 33 -4.81 -4.91 -8.74
N GLY A 34 -4.42 -4.26 -7.63
CA GLY A 34 -3.13 -3.58 -7.52
C GLY A 34 -1.95 -4.54 -7.68
N GLN A 35 -2.01 -5.71 -7.04
CA GLN A 35 -1.00 -6.75 -7.18
C GLN A 35 -0.88 -7.27 -8.62
N GLU A 36 -2.01 -7.45 -9.33
CA GLU A 36 -1.99 -7.83 -10.74
C GLU A 36 -1.32 -6.75 -11.60
N ALA A 37 -1.62 -5.47 -11.34
CA ALA A 37 -0.99 -4.34 -12.03
C ALA A 37 0.53 -4.28 -11.79
N PHE A 38 0.95 -4.43 -10.53
CA PHE A 38 2.36 -4.53 -10.15
C PHE A 38 3.06 -5.65 -10.92
N ALA A 39 2.49 -6.86 -10.89
CA ALA A 39 3.08 -8.03 -11.55
C ALA A 39 3.15 -7.86 -13.07
N ASN A 40 2.15 -7.23 -13.69
CA ASN A 40 2.17 -6.92 -15.12
C ASN A 40 3.31 -5.96 -15.47
N ALA A 41 3.48 -4.87 -14.71
CA ALA A 41 4.57 -3.92 -14.93
C ALA A 41 5.95 -4.58 -14.81
N MET A 42 6.15 -5.42 -13.78
CA MET A 42 7.38 -6.20 -13.62
C MET A 42 7.63 -7.16 -14.80
N ASN A 43 6.60 -7.88 -15.25
CA ASN A 43 6.71 -8.82 -16.37
C ASN A 43 6.97 -8.14 -17.73
N GLU A 44 6.54 -6.89 -17.88
CA GLU A 44 6.84 -6.05 -19.06
C GLU A 44 8.26 -5.46 -19.02
N GLY A 45 9.01 -5.71 -17.95
CA GLY A 45 10.39 -5.26 -17.77
C GLY A 45 10.51 -3.89 -17.13
N GLY A 46 9.46 -3.40 -16.45
CA GLY A 46 9.54 -2.26 -15.55
C GLY A 46 10.45 -2.54 -14.35
N ASP A 47 10.93 -1.47 -13.73
CA ASP A 47 11.58 -1.57 -12.41
C ASP A 47 10.52 -1.58 -11.29
N VAL A 48 10.99 -1.80 -10.06
CA VAL A 48 10.13 -1.90 -8.87
C VAL A 48 9.34 -0.62 -8.64
N GLY A 49 9.94 0.55 -8.89
CA GLY A 49 9.27 1.85 -8.77
C GLY A 49 8.11 2.01 -9.76
N ALA A 50 8.34 1.70 -11.03
CA ALA A 50 7.27 1.70 -12.05
C ALA A 50 6.15 0.69 -11.73
N ALA A 51 6.49 -0.42 -11.08
CA ALA A 51 5.50 -1.41 -10.65
C ALA A 51 4.63 -0.91 -9.48
N PHE A 52 5.21 -0.20 -8.51
CA PHE A 52 4.43 0.47 -7.45
C PHE A 52 3.56 1.61 -8.00
N GLU A 53 4.06 2.38 -8.98
CA GLU A 53 3.26 3.40 -9.67
C GLU A 53 2.04 2.76 -10.36
N ALA A 54 2.24 1.65 -11.10
CA ALA A 54 1.16 0.93 -11.75
C ALA A 54 0.14 0.34 -10.76
N MET A 55 0.61 -0.14 -9.60
CA MET A 55 -0.26 -0.58 -8.50
C MET A 55 -1.13 0.58 -7.99
N GLY A 56 -0.52 1.74 -7.71
CA GLY A 56 -1.22 2.93 -7.26
C GLY A 56 -2.24 3.48 -8.26
N ASP A 57 -1.89 3.49 -9.55
CA ASP A 57 -2.76 3.94 -10.65
C ASP A 57 -4.05 3.12 -10.77
N VAL A 58 -4.00 1.84 -10.43
CA VAL A 58 -5.18 0.95 -10.41
C VAL A 58 -5.95 1.08 -9.10
N MET A 59 -5.25 1.10 -7.96
CA MET A 59 -5.89 1.10 -6.65
C MET A 59 -6.53 2.44 -6.30
N GLY A 60 -5.92 3.57 -6.67
CA GLY A 60 -6.40 4.91 -6.34
C GLY A 60 -7.85 5.14 -6.77
N PRO A 61 -8.23 4.90 -8.04
CA PRO A 61 -9.61 4.98 -8.49
C PRO A 61 -10.57 4.03 -7.76
N MET A 62 -10.14 2.79 -7.48
CA MET A 62 -10.95 1.79 -6.77
C MET A 62 -11.21 2.20 -5.31
N MET A 63 -10.19 2.74 -4.64
CA MET A 63 -10.31 3.32 -3.30
C MET A 63 -11.21 4.56 -3.31
N GLY A 64 -11.16 5.36 -4.38
CA GLY A 64 -12.08 6.47 -4.64
C GLY A 64 -13.54 6.02 -4.65
N ASP A 65 -13.85 4.91 -5.34
CA ASP A 65 -15.20 4.33 -5.39
C ASP A 65 -15.67 3.82 -4.00
N MET A 66 -14.74 3.46 -3.12
CA MET A 66 -15.01 3.10 -1.73
C MET A 66 -15.19 4.30 -0.79
N GLY A 67 -15.01 5.53 -1.30
CA GLY A 67 -15.11 6.76 -0.53
C GLY A 67 -13.82 7.20 0.15
N CYS A 68 -12.67 6.58 -0.20
CA CYS A 68 -11.35 7.06 0.21
C CYS A 68 -10.91 8.18 -0.76
N PRO A 69 -10.73 9.43 -0.30
CA PRO A 69 -10.24 10.47 -1.18
C PRO A 69 -8.76 10.21 -1.55
N PRO A 70 -8.29 10.66 -2.72
CA PRO A 70 -6.93 10.38 -3.19
C PRO A 70 -5.84 10.74 -2.18
N GLU A 71 -5.97 11.90 -1.53
CA GLU A 71 -5.01 12.36 -0.52
C GLU A 71 -4.94 11.45 0.72
N MET A 72 -6.05 10.78 1.07
CA MET A 72 -6.07 9.82 2.18
C MET A 72 -5.43 8.49 1.76
N PHE A 73 -5.64 8.07 0.50
CA PHE A 73 -5.00 6.86 -0.02
C PHE A 73 -3.49 7.04 -0.14
N GLU A 74 -3.03 8.19 -0.66
CA GLU A 74 -1.62 8.55 -0.73
C GLU A 74 -0.99 8.59 0.67
N ALA A 75 -1.60 9.30 1.63
CA ALA A 75 -1.09 9.35 3.01
C ALA A 75 -1.07 7.97 3.70
N ALA A 76 -2.05 7.09 3.43
CA ALA A 76 -2.04 5.73 3.94
C ALA A 76 -0.91 4.88 3.31
N GLY A 77 -0.66 5.06 2.02
CA GLY A 77 0.45 4.43 1.30
C GLY A 77 1.81 4.88 1.84
N ASP A 78 1.99 6.19 2.06
CA ASP A 78 3.21 6.76 2.63
C ASP A 78 3.45 6.26 4.05
N ALA A 79 2.42 6.21 4.91
CA ALA A 79 2.53 5.64 6.25
C ALA A 79 2.93 4.15 6.21
N PHE A 80 2.31 3.38 5.32
CA PHE A 80 2.63 1.96 5.12
C PHE A 80 4.08 1.78 4.64
N GLY A 81 4.52 2.53 3.64
CA GLY A 81 5.89 2.49 3.13
C GLY A 81 6.92 2.92 4.17
N ALA A 82 6.59 3.93 4.99
CA ALA A 82 7.42 4.37 6.10
C ALA A 82 7.56 3.34 7.23
N CYS A 83 6.65 2.37 7.34
CA CYS A 83 6.74 1.28 8.30
C CYS A 83 7.40 0.02 7.70
N VAL A 84 6.92 -0.42 6.54
CA VAL A 84 7.37 -1.64 5.86
C VAL A 84 8.77 -1.47 5.27
N GLY A 85 9.04 -0.33 4.64
CA GLY A 85 10.31 -0.04 3.98
C GLY A 85 11.51 -0.23 4.91
N PRO A 86 11.57 0.42 6.08
CA PRO A 86 12.67 0.22 7.03
C PRO A 86 12.82 -1.22 7.49
N ALA A 87 11.70 -1.94 7.70
CA ALA A 87 11.74 -3.33 8.12
C ALA A 87 12.29 -4.26 7.04
N MET A 88 11.93 -4.02 5.78
CA MET A 88 12.50 -4.72 4.64
C MET A 88 13.98 -4.35 4.43
N HIS A 89 14.34 -3.07 4.61
CA HIS A 89 15.72 -2.57 4.49
C HIS A 89 16.65 -3.19 5.54
N MET A 90 16.20 -3.27 6.79
CA MET A 90 16.96 -3.89 7.89
C MET A 90 16.90 -5.42 7.88
N GLY A 91 15.89 -6.01 7.23
CA GLY A 91 15.73 -7.46 7.10
C GLY A 91 16.78 -8.13 6.21
N ASP A 92 16.78 -9.46 6.20
CA ASP A 92 17.74 -10.24 5.42
C ASP A 92 17.58 -10.00 3.91
N ALA A 93 18.68 -10.06 3.17
CA ALA A 93 18.65 -9.80 1.72
C ALA A 93 17.95 -10.93 0.94
N ASP A 94 17.78 -12.10 1.55
CA ASP A 94 17.19 -13.30 0.95
C ASP A 94 15.82 -13.67 1.54
N MET A 95 15.12 -12.71 2.15
CA MET A 95 13.75 -12.90 2.65
C MET A 95 12.85 -13.52 1.57
N SER A 96 12.09 -14.53 1.98
CA SER A 96 11.08 -15.15 1.14
C SER A 96 9.86 -14.23 0.96
N GLY A 97 8.99 -14.57 0.03
CA GLY A 97 7.70 -13.90 -0.11
C GLY A 97 6.85 -13.93 1.15
N GLY A 98 6.87 -15.05 1.89
CA GLY A 98 6.20 -15.17 3.18
C GLY A 98 6.81 -14.28 4.27
N ASP A 99 8.12 -14.07 4.25
CA ASP A 99 8.81 -13.18 5.19
C ASP A 99 8.45 -11.71 4.92
N MET A 100 8.46 -11.31 3.64
CA MET A 100 8.03 -9.98 3.20
C MET A 100 6.55 -9.72 3.54
N GLY A 101 5.68 -10.71 3.34
CA GLY A 101 4.27 -10.62 3.70
C GLY A 101 4.03 -10.52 5.21
N ALA A 102 4.83 -11.23 6.00
CA ALA A 102 4.79 -11.15 7.47
C ALA A 102 5.18 -9.74 7.97
N ILE A 103 6.18 -9.11 7.34
CA ILE A 103 6.54 -7.72 7.64
C ILE A 103 5.36 -6.77 7.36
N MET A 104 4.69 -6.92 6.21
CA MET A 104 3.54 -6.10 5.84
C MET A 104 2.37 -6.28 6.81
N GLN A 105 2.09 -7.51 7.26
CA GLN A 105 1.07 -7.79 8.26
C GLN A 105 1.36 -7.14 9.62
N ASP A 106 2.60 -7.26 10.10
CA ASP A 106 3.00 -6.62 11.34
C ASP A 106 2.95 -5.09 11.22
N ALA A 107 3.36 -4.52 10.09
CA ALA A 107 3.22 -3.08 9.83
C ALA A 107 1.75 -2.61 9.90
N CYS A 108 0.82 -3.32 9.25
CA CYS A 108 -0.61 -3.01 9.34
C CYS A 108 -1.12 -3.02 10.79
N THR A 109 -0.68 -4.00 11.58
CA THR A 109 -1.06 -4.12 12.99
C THR A 109 -0.46 -3.00 13.83
N MET A 110 0.80 -2.64 13.60
CA MET A 110 1.50 -1.59 14.34
C MET A 110 1.00 -0.18 14.01
N MET A 111 0.50 0.05 12.80
CA MET A 111 -0.10 1.33 12.41
C MET A 111 -1.58 1.46 12.82
N CYS A 112 -2.23 0.36 13.20
CA CYS A 112 -3.62 0.41 13.65
C CYS A 112 -3.72 1.02 15.04
N PRO A 113 -4.75 1.85 15.29
CA PRO A 113 -5.03 2.34 16.64
C PRO A 113 -5.24 1.21 17.64
N ASP A 114 -4.79 1.41 18.88
CA ASP A 114 -4.94 0.45 19.98
C ASP A 114 -6.38 -0.08 20.10
N GLY A 115 -6.54 -1.40 20.03
CA GLY A 115 -7.82 -2.08 20.16
C GLY A 115 -8.65 -2.17 18.87
N MET A 116 -8.12 -1.70 17.74
CA MET A 116 -8.67 -1.95 16.41
C MET A 116 -7.94 -3.13 15.75
N GLU A 117 -8.69 -4.14 15.33
CA GLU A 117 -8.14 -5.26 14.57
C GLU A 117 -8.16 -4.95 13.08
N VAL A 118 -7.07 -5.27 12.39
CA VAL A 118 -7.03 -5.27 10.92
C VAL A 118 -7.93 -6.41 10.42
N PRO A 119 -8.86 -6.17 9.48
CA PRO A 119 -9.72 -7.23 8.94
C PRO A 119 -8.91 -8.37 8.32
N ALA A 120 -9.32 -9.62 8.54
CA ALA A 120 -8.63 -10.79 8.01
C ALA A 120 -8.37 -10.75 6.48
N PRO A 121 -9.31 -10.31 5.62
CA PRO A 121 -9.04 -10.19 4.18
C PRO A 121 -7.90 -9.22 3.83
N VAL A 122 -7.69 -8.18 4.65
CA VAL A 122 -6.58 -7.24 4.48
C VAL A 122 -5.27 -7.92 4.83
N MET A 123 -5.24 -8.66 5.94
CA MET A 123 -4.06 -9.40 6.38
C MET A 123 -3.67 -10.49 5.37
N ASP A 124 -4.65 -11.22 4.84
CA ASP A 124 -4.43 -12.22 3.79
C ASP A 124 -3.83 -11.55 2.54
N ALA A 125 -4.37 -10.39 2.12
CA ALA A 125 -3.84 -9.62 1.00
C ALA A 125 -2.39 -9.15 1.22
N MET A 126 -1.99 -8.79 2.44
CA MET A 126 -0.59 -8.44 2.75
C MET A 126 0.37 -9.62 2.57
N MET A 127 -0.06 -10.84 2.95
CA MET A 127 0.73 -12.04 2.70
C MET A 127 0.86 -12.36 1.22
N ASP A 128 -0.25 -12.27 0.49
CA ASP A 128 -0.28 -12.48 -0.96
C ASP A 128 0.56 -11.44 -1.69
N MET A 129 0.59 -10.19 -1.23
CA MET A 129 1.42 -9.12 -1.76
C MET A 129 2.91 -9.41 -1.60
N GLY A 130 3.34 -9.83 -0.40
CA GLY A 130 4.73 -10.25 -0.16
C GLY A 130 5.15 -11.42 -1.05
N GLN A 131 4.27 -12.42 -1.21
CA GLN A 131 4.52 -13.54 -2.12
C GLN A 131 4.58 -13.08 -3.59
N GLY A 132 3.68 -12.20 -4.01
CA GLY A 132 3.64 -11.65 -5.35
C GLY A 132 4.91 -10.89 -5.72
N MET A 133 5.44 -10.07 -4.80
CA MET A 133 6.72 -9.37 -4.98
C MET A 133 7.86 -10.37 -5.19
N HIS A 134 7.93 -11.40 -4.35
CA HIS A 134 8.96 -12.43 -4.48
C HIS A 134 8.88 -13.19 -5.82
N ASP A 135 7.67 -13.56 -6.23
CA ASP A 135 7.43 -14.27 -7.49
C ASP A 135 7.80 -13.41 -8.71
N CYS A 136 7.69 -12.09 -8.59
CA CYS A 136 8.17 -11.12 -9.59
C CYS A 136 9.68 -10.86 -9.53
N GLY A 137 10.39 -11.48 -8.59
CA GLY A 137 11.84 -11.32 -8.42
C GLY A 137 12.25 -10.03 -7.72
N CYS A 138 11.34 -9.35 -7.01
CA CYS A 138 11.68 -8.19 -6.21
C CYS A 138 12.53 -8.64 -5.02
N MET A 139 13.72 -8.05 -4.89
CA MET A 139 14.55 -8.23 -3.71
C MET A 139 14.03 -7.31 -2.60
N PRO A 140 14.10 -7.73 -1.32
CA PRO A 140 13.53 -6.95 -0.22
C PRO A 140 14.14 -5.56 -0.08
N HIS A 141 15.44 -5.41 -0.33
CA HIS A 141 16.11 -4.10 -0.26
C HIS A 141 15.76 -3.19 -1.43
N ASP A 142 15.48 -3.75 -2.62
CA ASP A 142 15.00 -2.98 -3.77
C ASP A 142 13.56 -2.53 -3.53
N ALA A 143 12.70 -3.41 -3.02
CA ALA A 143 11.34 -3.06 -2.59
C ALA A 143 11.34 -1.97 -1.52
N ALA A 144 12.20 -2.10 -0.51
CA ALA A 144 12.38 -1.11 0.54
C ALA A 144 12.80 0.26 0.00
N ALA A 145 13.76 0.29 -0.94
CA ALA A 145 14.25 1.53 -1.53
C ALA A 145 13.17 2.33 -2.26
N GLU A 146 12.17 1.65 -2.85
CA GLU A 146 11.04 2.28 -3.54
C GLU A 146 9.87 2.62 -2.60
N MET A 147 9.71 1.89 -1.50
CA MET A 147 8.67 2.18 -0.50
C MET A 147 9.02 3.35 0.44
N MET A 148 10.30 3.66 0.57
CA MET A 148 10.77 4.75 1.42
C MET A 148 11.00 6.00 0.58
N ALA A 149 10.71 7.17 1.15
CA ALA A 149 11.27 8.42 0.63
C ALA A 149 12.82 8.31 0.57
N PRO A 150 13.52 9.07 -0.30
CA PRO A 150 14.97 9.02 -0.36
C PRO A 150 15.62 9.75 0.83
N PRO A 151 16.86 9.40 1.22
CA PRO A 151 17.61 10.15 2.24
C PRO A 151 17.73 11.64 1.88
N GLY A 152 17.56 12.49 2.88
CA GLY A 152 17.49 13.96 2.72
C GLY A 152 16.08 14.49 2.45
N ASP A 153 15.11 13.63 2.18
CA ASP A 153 13.69 13.99 2.19
C ASP A 153 13.15 14.06 3.64
N PRO A 154 12.33 15.07 3.99
CA PRO A 154 11.66 15.13 5.29
C PRO A 154 10.81 13.89 5.62
N ALA A 155 10.30 13.18 4.62
CA ALA A 155 9.51 11.97 4.77
C ALA A 155 10.35 10.69 4.99
N TYR A 156 11.69 10.79 5.01
CA TYR A 156 12.55 9.61 5.14
C TYR A 156 12.39 8.91 6.51
N PRO A 157 12.04 7.61 6.55
CA PRO A 157 11.66 6.94 7.80
C PRO A 157 12.82 6.36 8.61
N MET A 158 14.07 6.66 8.25
CA MET A 158 15.25 6.13 8.96
C MET A 158 16.24 7.24 9.37
N PRO A 159 17.10 6.98 10.36
CA PRO A 159 18.04 7.98 10.83
C PRO A 159 19.03 8.40 9.74
N VAL A 160 19.32 9.70 9.72
CA VAL A 160 20.31 10.32 8.84
C VAL A 160 21.44 10.96 9.63
N ASP A 161 22.61 11.06 9.02
CA ASP A 161 23.76 11.75 9.62
C ASP A 161 23.65 13.29 9.49
N GLY A 162 24.65 14.01 9.99
CA GLY A 162 24.69 15.47 9.90
C GLY A 162 24.79 16.04 8.48
N ALA A 163 25.04 15.20 7.47
CA ALA A 163 25.01 15.55 6.06
C ALA A 163 23.67 15.20 5.38
N GLY A 164 22.78 14.50 6.08
CA GLY A 164 21.49 14.04 5.54
C GLY A 164 21.56 12.68 4.86
N GLU A 165 22.67 11.95 4.99
CA GLU A 165 22.86 10.63 4.39
C GLU A 165 22.30 9.53 5.28
N ALA A 166 21.82 8.44 4.68
CA ALA A 166 21.29 7.29 5.42
C ALA A 166 22.35 6.66 6.34
N VAL A 167 21.99 6.46 7.61
CA VAL A 167 22.85 5.77 8.58
C VAL A 167 22.71 4.25 8.49
N VAL A 168 21.50 3.77 8.22
CA VAL A 168 21.17 2.34 8.28
C VAL A 168 21.65 1.62 7.02
N VAL A 169 22.50 0.63 7.21
CA VAL A 169 23.03 -0.23 6.13
C VAL A 169 22.01 -1.33 5.83
N PRO A 170 21.65 -1.55 4.54
CA PRO A 170 20.74 -2.64 4.18
C PRO A 170 21.23 -4.00 4.69
N GLY A 171 20.33 -4.76 5.31
CA GLY A 171 20.60 -6.08 5.89
C GLY A 171 21.44 -6.09 7.17
N ASP A 172 21.74 -4.92 7.75
CA ASP A 172 22.43 -4.79 9.03
C ASP A 172 21.57 -4.01 10.04
N PRO A 173 20.65 -4.68 10.74
CA PRO A 173 19.80 -4.04 11.75
C PRO A 173 20.61 -3.46 12.94
N GLY A 174 21.83 -3.95 13.18
CA GLY A 174 22.74 -3.39 14.19
C GLY A 174 23.30 -2.01 13.82
N SER A 175 23.27 -1.64 12.54
CA SER A 175 23.64 -0.29 12.11
C SER A 175 22.61 0.77 12.48
N CYS A 176 21.36 0.38 12.72
CA CYS A 176 20.32 1.28 13.21
C CYS A 176 20.51 1.53 14.71
N PRO A 177 20.54 2.79 15.17
CA PRO A 177 20.51 3.10 16.60
C PRO A 177 19.31 2.47 17.30
N ALA A 178 19.53 1.96 18.51
CA ALA A 178 18.48 1.30 19.32
C ALA A 178 17.31 2.24 19.61
N GLU A 179 17.55 3.55 19.62
CA GLU A 179 16.53 4.58 19.82
C GLU A 179 15.63 4.79 18.58
N ALA A 180 16.00 4.26 17.42
CA ALA A 180 15.30 4.47 16.15
C ALA A 180 14.64 3.19 15.60
N CYS A 181 14.86 2.02 16.21
CA CYS A 181 14.23 0.77 15.79
C CYS A 181 13.72 -0.08 16.96
N GLN A 182 12.71 -0.90 16.68
CA GLN A 182 12.08 -1.83 17.62
C GLN A 182 11.97 -3.23 17.03
N PRO A 183 11.95 -4.28 17.86
CA PRO A 183 11.68 -5.63 17.39
C PRO A 183 10.27 -5.74 16.80
N PRO A 184 10.00 -6.74 15.94
CA PRO A 184 8.64 -7.09 15.55
C PRO A 184 7.76 -7.43 16.75
N PRO A 185 6.43 -7.30 16.65
CA PRO A 185 5.49 -7.76 17.68
C PRO A 185 5.72 -9.23 18.04
N VAL A 186 5.78 -9.53 19.34
CA VAL A 186 6.13 -10.88 19.85
C VAL A 186 5.09 -11.95 19.52
N ASP A 187 3.87 -11.55 19.24
CA ASP A 187 2.73 -12.36 18.81
C ASP A 187 2.29 -12.03 17.37
N GLY A 188 3.14 -11.30 16.63
CA GLY A 188 2.93 -10.89 15.26
C GLY A 188 3.22 -11.99 14.22
N ALA A 189 2.99 -11.63 12.97
CA ALA A 189 3.23 -12.46 11.80
C ALA A 189 4.73 -12.77 11.62
N CYS A 190 5.64 -11.84 11.88
CA CYS A 190 7.08 -12.13 11.84
C CYS A 190 7.46 -13.19 12.89
N ALA A 191 6.93 -13.09 14.10
CA ALA A 191 7.15 -14.10 15.14
C ALA A 191 6.56 -15.47 14.74
N ALA A 192 5.42 -15.48 14.05
CA ALA A 192 4.81 -16.70 13.53
C ALA A 192 5.57 -17.31 12.33
N ALA A 193 6.20 -16.48 11.49
CA ALA A 193 7.01 -16.91 10.35
C ALA A 193 8.28 -17.66 10.81
N GLY A 194 8.86 -17.24 11.94
CA GLY A 194 9.86 -18.02 12.67
C GLY A 194 10.94 -17.18 13.33
N ASP A 195 11.78 -17.84 14.14
CA ASP A 195 12.87 -17.21 14.89
C ASP A 195 13.87 -16.46 13.96
N HIS A 196 13.93 -16.79 12.67
CA HIS A 196 14.81 -16.10 11.71
C HIS A 196 14.34 -14.68 11.38
N MET A 197 13.05 -14.38 11.57
CA MET A 197 12.47 -13.03 11.41
C MET A 197 12.58 -12.20 12.68
N MET A 198 12.84 -12.83 13.82
CA MET A 198 13.00 -12.16 15.10
C MET A 198 14.46 -11.80 15.38
N PRO A 199 14.74 -10.70 16.10
CA PRO A 199 16.09 -10.40 16.55
C PRO A 199 16.64 -11.51 17.44
N PRO A 200 17.97 -11.70 17.47
CA PRO A 200 18.59 -12.71 18.31
C PRO A 200 18.35 -12.45 19.81
N ASP A 201 18.45 -13.49 20.63
CA ASP A 201 18.41 -13.37 22.08
C ASP A 201 19.44 -12.34 22.58
N GLY A 202 18.95 -11.28 23.24
CA GLY A 202 19.79 -10.16 23.71
C GLY A 202 19.84 -8.96 22.75
N GLY A 203 19.17 -9.04 21.60
CA GLY A 203 19.09 -7.97 20.61
C GLY A 203 20.33 -7.84 19.73
N TYR A 204 20.34 -6.80 18.90
CA TYR A 204 21.51 -6.44 18.10
C TYR A 204 22.47 -5.54 18.90
N ASP A 205 23.75 -5.56 18.54
CA ASP A 205 24.73 -4.59 19.03
C ASP A 205 24.55 -3.29 18.24
N HIS A 206 23.61 -2.46 18.69
CA HIS A 206 23.22 -1.24 18.00
C HIS A 206 24.34 -0.20 18.01
N ALA A 207 24.60 0.41 16.86
CA ALA A 207 25.42 1.60 16.77
C ALA A 207 24.80 2.73 17.63
N ALA A 208 25.61 3.41 18.45
CA ALA A 208 25.11 4.52 19.25
C ALA A 208 24.72 5.71 18.35
N MET A 209 23.57 6.33 18.62
CA MET A 209 23.20 7.58 17.96
C MET A 209 24.22 8.68 18.31
N THR A 210 24.80 9.32 17.30
CA THR A 210 25.72 10.45 17.51
C THR A 210 24.95 11.77 17.62
N PRO A 211 25.52 12.83 18.25
CA PRO A 211 24.81 14.10 18.43
C PRO A 211 24.40 14.84 17.15
N ASP A 212 25.02 14.49 16.02
CA ASP A 212 24.77 15.04 14.70
C ASP A 212 23.77 14.22 13.87
N MET A 213 23.43 13.00 14.31
CA MET A 213 22.36 12.22 13.71
C MET A 213 21.00 12.82 14.03
N GLN A 214 20.08 12.69 13.08
CA GLN A 214 18.70 13.12 13.20
C GLN A 214 17.78 11.99 12.79
N MET A 215 16.65 11.89 13.47
CA MET A 215 15.53 11.08 13.02
C MET A 215 14.57 12.04 12.32
N PRO A 216 14.39 11.95 10.99
CA PRO A 216 13.32 12.69 10.32
C PRO A 216 11.96 12.27 10.89
N ASP A 217 10.94 13.10 10.67
CA ASP A 217 9.57 12.84 11.12
C ASP A 217 8.68 12.65 9.88
N PRO A 218 8.50 11.40 9.40
CA PRO A 218 7.70 11.12 8.22
C PRO A 218 6.25 11.55 8.39
N GLY A 219 5.71 11.42 9.62
CA GLY A 219 4.34 11.84 9.96
C GLY A 219 4.12 13.33 9.75
N ALA A 220 5.11 14.17 10.09
CA ALA A 220 5.03 15.61 9.86
C ALA A 220 5.09 16.01 8.37
N ALA A 221 5.64 15.15 7.50
CA ALA A 221 5.75 15.41 6.07
C ALA A 221 4.46 15.10 5.29
N MET A 222 3.59 14.22 5.82
CA MET A 222 2.34 13.76 5.18
C MET A 222 1.19 14.81 5.17
N GLY A 223 1.45 16.06 5.60
CA GLY A 223 0.47 17.16 5.51
C GLY A 223 -0.48 17.29 6.72
N PRO A 224 -1.33 18.32 6.76
CA PRO A 224 -2.27 18.52 7.87
C PRO A 224 -3.34 17.42 7.90
N GLU A 225 -3.78 17.04 9.10
CA GLU A 225 -4.94 16.17 9.35
C GLU A 225 -6.07 16.52 8.37
N ILE A 226 -6.44 15.56 7.50
CA ILE A 226 -7.55 15.73 6.57
C ILE A 226 -8.81 15.81 7.41
N ASP A 227 -9.41 17.01 7.56
CA ASP A 227 -10.71 17.16 8.24
C ASP A 227 -11.78 16.44 7.39
N PRO A 228 -12.31 15.28 7.83
CA PRO A 228 -13.31 14.54 7.06
C PRO A 228 -14.61 15.34 6.90
N ALA A 229 -14.82 16.40 7.67
CA ALA A 229 -15.96 17.30 7.53
C ALA A 229 -15.78 18.35 6.42
N ALA A 230 -14.57 18.58 5.91
CA ALA A 230 -14.31 19.57 4.86
C ALA A 230 -14.79 19.11 3.47
N ASN A 231 -14.92 17.79 3.24
CA ASN A 231 -15.42 17.21 1.98
C ASN A 231 -16.92 16.84 2.00
N MET A 232 -17.60 17.01 3.13
CA MET A 232 -19.07 17.00 3.16
C MET A 232 -19.60 18.43 3.00
N ASP A 233 -19.70 18.91 1.76
CA ASP A 233 -20.59 20.03 1.45
C ASP A 233 -22.03 19.60 1.83
N PRO A 234 -22.66 20.17 2.87
CA PRO A 234 -24.02 19.81 3.27
C PRO A 234 -25.08 20.21 2.22
N GLY A 235 -24.66 20.82 1.10
CA GLY A 235 -25.50 21.32 0.03
C GLY A 235 -25.30 20.66 -1.34
N ALA A 236 -24.38 19.72 -1.51
CA ALA A 236 -24.25 18.99 -2.78
C ALA A 236 -25.36 17.93 -2.87
N PRO A 237 -26.21 17.93 -3.93
CA PRO A 237 -27.18 16.85 -4.11
C PRO A 237 -26.39 15.56 -4.33
N GLY A 238 -26.48 14.63 -3.38
CA GLY A 238 -25.87 13.31 -3.51
C GLY A 238 -26.37 12.61 -4.78
N PRO A 239 -25.59 11.69 -5.36
CA PRO A 239 -26.05 10.88 -6.48
C PRO A 239 -27.33 10.16 -6.04
N GLU A 240 -28.44 10.46 -6.71
CA GLU A 240 -29.70 9.77 -6.47
C GLU A 240 -29.45 8.27 -6.58
N ALA A 241 -29.57 7.58 -5.45
CA ALA A 241 -29.65 6.14 -5.41
C ALA A 241 -30.74 5.74 -6.42
N GLY A 242 -30.32 5.08 -7.50
CA GLY A 242 -31.19 4.51 -8.50
C GLY A 242 -32.08 3.46 -7.86
N GLY A 243 -33.17 3.93 -7.25
CA GLY A 243 -34.17 3.12 -6.60
C GLY A 243 -34.84 2.25 -7.65
N PHE A 244 -34.64 0.94 -7.52
CA PHE A 244 -35.54 -0.04 -8.09
C PHE A 244 -36.94 0.25 -7.52
N ASP A 245 -37.86 0.72 -8.37
CA ASP A 245 -39.27 0.90 -8.03
C ASP A 245 -40.02 -0.42 -8.28
N PRO A 246 -40.38 -1.19 -7.23
CA PRO A 246 -41.08 -2.47 -7.39
C PRO A 246 -42.54 -2.32 -7.86
N ASN A 247 -43.03 -1.11 -8.17
CA ASN A 247 -44.38 -0.87 -8.68
C ASN A 247 -44.44 -0.47 -10.17
N LEU A 248 -43.33 -0.51 -10.92
CA LEU A 248 -43.39 -0.32 -12.38
C LEU A 248 -43.84 -1.62 -13.07
N ALA A 249 -45.09 -1.65 -13.54
CA ALA A 249 -45.61 -2.76 -14.34
C ALA A 249 -44.86 -2.89 -15.69
N PRO A 250 -44.62 -4.10 -16.21
CA PRO A 250 -43.94 -4.30 -17.48
C PRO A 250 -44.92 -4.11 -18.65
N ASP A 251 -45.12 -2.87 -19.10
CA ASP A 251 -45.90 -2.58 -20.30
C ASP A 251 -44.99 -2.27 -21.50
N SER A 252 -44.79 -3.31 -22.32
CA SER A 252 -45.04 -3.31 -23.76
C SER A 252 -44.69 -2.02 -24.54
N GLN A 253 -43.52 -1.99 -25.20
CA GLN A 253 -43.34 -1.16 -26.40
C GLN A 253 -42.75 -1.98 -27.55
N ASP A 254 -43.65 -2.69 -28.22
CA ASP A 254 -43.53 -3.08 -29.62
C ASP A 254 -43.83 -1.88 -30.55
N GLY A 255 -42.82 -1.47 -31.33
CA GLY A 255 -42.94 -0.93 -32.70
C GLY A 255 -43.27 0.56 -32.93
N PRO A 256 -43.11 1.09 -34.16
CA PRO A 256 -42.86 0.36 -35.43
C PRO A 256 -41.59 0.78 -36.20
N MET A 257 -41.11 -0.16 -37.03
CA MET A 257 -40.15 0.03 -38.12
C MET A 257 -40.73 0.92 -39.23
N ASP A 258 -39.94 1.90 -39.70
CA ASP A 258 -40.21 2.66 -40.92
C ASP A 258 -39.31 2.16 -42.08
N PRO A 259 -39.88 1.66 -43.19
CA PRO A 259 -39.14 1.14 -44.33
C PRO A 259 -39.00 2.17 -45.47
N GLY A 260 -37.76 2.42 -45.89
CA GLY A 260 -37.45 2.68 -47.30
C GLY A 260 -37.05 4.11 -47.69
N ALA A 261 -35.77 4.27 -47.98
CA ALA A 261 -35.32 5.05 -49.14
C ALA A 261 -34.11 4.34 -49.78
N PRO A 262 -34.06 4.24 -51.12
CA PRO A 262 -33.18 3.31 -51.83
C PRO A 262 -31.75 3.83 -52.00
N GLY A 263 -30.78 2.92 -51.92
CA GLY A 263 -29.41 3.19 -52.37
C GLY A 263 -29.27 3.09 -53.90
N PRO A 264 -28.12 3.48 -54.44
CA PRO A 264 -27.61 2.90 -55.67
C PRO A 264 -26.26 2.18 -55.46
N GLU A 265 -26.31 0.90 -55.80
CA GLU A 265 -25.38 0.17 -56.67
C GLU A 265 -23.92 -0.06 -56.24
N ALA A 266 -23.74 -1.28 -55.74
CA ALA A 266 -22.66 -2.22 -55.96
C ALA A 266 -21.67 -1.92 -57.11
N GLY A 267 -20.38 -1.98 -56.76
CA GLY A 267 -19.33 -2.64 -57.54
C GLY A 267 -18.37 -3.26 -56.52
N GLY A 268 -18.16 -4.56 -56.43
CA GLY A 268 -18.02 -5.50 -57.53
C GLY A 268 -16.55 -5.95 -57.57
N PHE A 269 -16.28 -7.04 -56.87
CA PHE A 269 -15.03 -7.82 -56.79
C PHE A 269 -14.29 -7.96 -58.13
N ALA A 270 -12.95 -7.93 -58.12
CA ALA A 270 -12.10 -8.93 -58.79
C ALA A 270 -10.59 -8.72 -58.55
N PRO A 271 -9.77 -9.80 -58.68
CA PRO A 271 -8.43 -9.93 -58.12
C PRO A 271 -7.30 -9.80 -59.17
N ASN A 272 -6.06 -9.61 -58.68
CA ASN A 272 -4.81 -10.18 -59.19
C ASN A 272 -3.70 -10.03 -58.13
#